data_AF-A0A329WIZ0-F1
#
_entry.id   AF-A0A329WIZ0-F1
#
_cell.length_a   1.000
_cell.length_b   1.000
_cell.length_c   1.000
_cell.angle_alpha   90.00
_cell.angle_beta   90.00
_cell.angle_gamma   90.00
#
_symmetry.space_group_name_H-M   'P 1'
#
loop_
_entity.id
_entity.type
_entity.pdbx_description
1 polymer ?
#
loop_
_entity_poly.entity_id
_entity_poly.type
_entity_poly.pdbx_seq_one_letter_code
_entity_poly.pdbx_strand_id
1 'polypeptide(L)'
;MIALAQVLSSDNIALLRLIDEHKPETIAELANLSGRKPSNLSVTLKTLSQHGFVTLEKSNRSVKPKALFTDFEIKIEQEISERVMSSCGAKNIAA
;
A
#
# COMPACT_ATOMS: atom_id res chain seq x y z
N MET A 1 0.71 11.24 -11.32
CA MET A 1 -0.11 11.28 -10.10
C MET A 1 -0.80 9.93 -9.98
N ILE A 2 -0.51 9.16 -8.93
CA ILE A 2 -1.15 7.84 -8.71
C ILE A 2 -2.43 8.09 -7.91
N ALA A 3 -3.52 7.42 -8.27
CA ALA A 3 -4.79 7.57 -7.56
C ALA A 3 -4.70 6.96 -6.15
N LEU A 4 -5.31 7.63 -5.15
CA LEU A 4 -5.32 7.15 -3.76
C LEU A 4 -5.86 5.71 -3.64
N ALA A 5 -6.89 5.36 -4.43
CA ALA A 5 -7.47 4.02 -4.47
C ALA A 5 -6.46 2.94 -4.92
N GLN A 6 -5.48 3.28 -5.77
CA GLN A 6 -4.42 2.35 -6.16
C GLN A 6 -3.38 2.18 -5.04
N VAL A 7 -3.09 3.27 -4.32
CA VAL A 7 -2.16 3.26 -3.18
C VAL A 7 -2.72 2.42 -2.03
N LEU A 8 -4.02 2.55 -1.72
CA LEU A 8 -4.73 1.80 -0.70
C LEU A 8 -5.49 0.58 -1.28
N SER A 9 -4.89 -0.09 -2.27
CA SER A 9 -5.43 -1.36 -2.75
C SER A 9 -5.40 -2.42 -1.64
N SER A 10 -6.26 -3.45 -1.76
CA SER A 10 -6.29 -4.61 -0.84
C SER A 10 -4.90 -5.20 -0.61
N ASP A 11 -4.13 -5.27 -1.69
CA ASP A 11 -2.78 -5.76 -1.76
C ASP A 11 -1.76 -4.94 -0.96
N ASN A 12 -1.95 -3.62 -0.91
CA ASN A 12 -1.10 -2.73 -0.13
C ASN A 12 -1.56 -2.66 1.33
N ILE A 13 -2.87 -2.75 1.59
CA ILE A 13 -3.40 -2.85 2.96
C ILE A 13 -2.91 -4.15 3.63
N ALA A 14 -2.95 -5.28 2.91
CA ALA A 14 -2.39 -6.54 3.40
C ALA A 14 -0.88 -6.42 3.69
N LEU A 15 -0.14 -5.72 2.82
CA LEU A 15 1.29 -5.44 3.04
C LEU A 15 1.52 -4.59 4.29
N LEU A 16 0.71 -3.55 4.54
CA LEU A 16 0.82 -2.69 5.73
C LEU A 16 0.59 -3.49 7.01
N ARG A 17 -0.43 -4.36 7.03
CA ARG A 17 -0.71 -5.26 8.15
C ARG A 17 0.45 -6.22 8.40
N LEU A 18 1.00 -6.80 7.34
CA LEU A 18 2.17 -7.69 7.42
C LEU A 18 3.39 -6.98 8.05
N ILE A 19 3.65 -5.73 7.65
CA ILE A 19 4.74 -4.91 8.20
C ILE A 19 4.52 -4.65 9.70
N ASP A 20 3.29 -4.32 10.11
CA ASP A 20 2.97 -4.03 11.52
C ASP A 20 3.06 -5.28 12.42
N GLU A 21 2.58 -6.42 11.92
CA GLU A 21 2.58 -7.70 12.63
C GLU A 21 4.00 -8.26 12.81
N HIS A 22 4.77 -8.30 11.72
CA HIS A 22 6.07 -8.99 11.71
C HIS A 22 7.26 -8.07 11.98
N LYS A 23 7.08 -6.75 11.86
CA LYS A 23 8.11 -5.72 12.12
C LYS A 23 9.46 -6.03 11.47
N PRO A 24 9.50 -6.30 10.15
CA PRO A 24 10.72 -6.70 9.47
C PRO A 24 11.79 -5.61 9.59
N GLU A 25 13.04 -6.02 9.77
CA GLU A 25 14.17 -5.10 9.92
C GLU A 25 14.72 -4.64 8.56
N THR A 26 14.37 -5.35 7.48
CA THR A 26 14.83 -5.03 6.11
C THR A 26 13.77 -5.21 5.04
N ILE A 27 13.92 -4.52 3.90
CA ILE A 27 13.08 -4.74 2.70
C ILE A 27 13.21 -6.19 2.17
N ALA A 28 14.39 -6.81 2.29
CA ALA A 28 14.61 -8.19 1.85
C ALA A 28 13.82 -9.20 2.70
N GLU A 29 13.79 -8.99 4.02
CA GLU A 29 12.97 -9.78 4.93
C GLU A 29 11.48 -9.63 4.62
N LEU A 30 11.01 -8.40 4.44
CA LEU A 30 9.63 -8.13 4.02
C LEU A 30 9.30 -8.79 2.67
N ALA A 31 10.25 -8.82 1.73
CA ALA A 31 10.09 -9.49 0.44
C ALA A 31 9.85 -11.00 0.60
N ASN A 32 10.60 -11.65 1.50
CA ASN A 32 10.42 -13.05 1.81
C ASN A 32 9.05 -13.31 2.47
N LEU A 33 8.66 -12.48 3.45
CA LEU A 33 7.37 -12.61 4.15
C LEU A 33 6.17 -12.41 3.22
N SER A 34 6.25 -11.41 2.33
CA SER A 34 5.15 -11.07 1.42
C SER A 34 5.14 -11.87 0.12
N GLY A 35 6.19 -12.64 -0.18
CA GLY A 35 6.36 -13.34 -1.46
C GLY A 35 6.54 -12.42 -2.67
N ARG A 36 6.83 -11.12 -2.44
CA ARG A 36 6.95 -10.10 -3.50
C ARG A 36 8.40 -9.82 -3.86
N LYS A 37 8.64 -9.44 -5.12
CA LYS A 37 9.98 -9.04 -5.57
C LYS A 37 10.45 -7.77 -4.84
N PRO A 38 11.70 -7.71 -4.34
CA PRO A 38 12.23 -6.52 -3.65
C PRO A 38 12.17 -5.22 -4.46
N SER A 39 12.36 -5.31 -5.79
CA SER A 39 12.25 -4.15 -6.69
C SER A 39 10.85 -3.54 -6.68
N ASN A 40 9.81 -4.38 -6.66
CA ASN A 40 8.42 -3.94 -6.66
C ASN A 40 8.06 -3.36 -5.29
N LEU A 41 8.46 -4.03 -4.21
CA LEU A 41 8.27 -3.52 -2.85
C LEU A 41 8.94 -2.16 -2.66
N SER A 42 10.13 -1.95 -3.20
CA SER A 42 10.83 -0.66 -3.10
C SER A 42 10.01 0.48 -3.70
N VAL A 43 9.38 0.26 -4.87
CA VAL A 43 8.50 1.25 -5.50
C VAL A 43 7.25 1.47 -4.66
N THR A 44 6.57 0.39 -4.25
CA THR A 44 5.36 0.45 -3.42
C THR A 44 5.62 1.17 -2.09
N LEU A 45 6.68 0.81 -1.37
CA LEU A 45 7.08 1.41 -0.10
C LEU A 45 7.44 2.88 -0.25
N LYS A 46 8.10 3.26 -1.35
CA LYS A 46 8.37 4.67 -1.66
C LYS A 46 7.07 5.45 -1.86
N THR A 47 6.12 4.91 -2.61
CA THR A 47 4.80 5.52 -2.80
C THR A 47 4.04 5.63 -1.48
N LEU A 48 3.93 4.54 -0.72
CA LEU A 48 3.27 4.53 0.60
C LEU A 48 3.91 5.54 1.57
N SER A 49 5.24 5.66 1.53
CA SER A 49 5.96 6.61 2.38
C SER A 49 5.74 8.06 1.98
N GLN A 50 5.70 8.36 0.67
CA GLN A 50 5.35 9.69 0.17
C GLN A 50 3.95 10.13 0.59
N HIS A 51 3.02 9.19 0.76
CA HIS A 51 1.67 9.44 1.25
C HIS A 51 1.53 9.33 2.77
N GLY A 52 2.62 9.09 3.52
CA GLY A 52 2.61 9.07 4.98
C GLY A 52 2.02 7.80 5.60
N PHE A 53 1.83 6.72 4.84
CA PHE A 53 1.35 5.44 5.39
C PHE A 53 2.46 4.60 6.01
N VAL A 54 3.70 4.81 5.57
CA VAL A 54 4.89 4.06 5.98
C VAL A 54 6.05 5.01 6.23
N THR A 55 6.86 4.73 7.23
CA THR A 55 8.19 5.31 7.39
C THR A 55 9.25 4.30 6.96
N LEU A 56 10.29 4.81 6.30
CA LEU A 56 11.46 4.04 5.88
C LEU A 56 12.67 4.53 6.68
N GLU A 57 12.96 3.82 7.76
CA GLU A 57 14.06 4.15 8.67
C GLU A 57 15.36 3.58 8.10
N LYS A 58 16.34 4.46 7.82
CA LYS A 58 17.65 4.04 7.34
C LYS A 58 18.52 3.66 8.53
N SER A 59 18.97 2.40 8.57
CA SER A 59 19.91 1.91 9.56
C SER A 59 21.14 1.33 8.88
N ASN A 60 22.27 2.03 8.98
CA ASN A 60 23.55 1.68 8.37
C ASN A 60 23.45 1.30 6.89
N ARG A 61 23.31 -0.01 6.59
CA ARG A 61 23.24 -0.61 5.26
C ARG A 61 21.85 -1.11 4.85
N SER A 62 20.85 -0.91 5.69
CA SER A 62 19.51 -1.44 5.51
C SER A 62 18.44 -0.36 5.64
N VAL A 63 17.29 -0.63 5.04
CA VAL A 63 16.09 0.19 5.17
C VAL A 63 15.04 -0.65 5.88
N LYS A 64 14.63 -0.18 7.04
CA LYS A 64 13.59 -0.78 7.87
C LYS A 64 12.24 -0.12 7.54
N PRO A 65 11.28 -0.86 6.99
CA PRO A 65 9.93 -0.35 6.79
C PRO A 65 9.12 -0.46 8.09
N LYS A 66 8.38 0.60 8.43
CA LYS A 66 7.45 0.60 9.55
C LYS A 66 6.11 1.22 9.12
N ALA A 67 5.04 0.46 9.27
CA ALA A 67 3.68 0.93 9.02
C ALA A 67 3.28 1.94 10.10
N LEU A 68 2.68 3.05 9.69
CA LEU A 68 2.13 4.06 10.60
C LEU A 68 0.63 3.83 10.83
N PHE A 69 -0.04 3.26 9.83
CA PHE A 69 -1.48 2.97 9.84
C PHE A 69 -1.72 1.65 9.11
N THR A 70 -2.67 0.86 9.62
CA THR A 70 -3.03 -0.47 9.09
C THR A 70 -4.50 -0.59 8.69
N ASP A 71 -5.32 0.36 9.14
CA ASP A 71 -6.75 0.44 8.86
C ASP A 71 -7.12 1.83 8.35
N PHE A 72 -8.04 1.88 7.39
CA PHE A 72 -8.42 3.09 6.68
C PHE A 72 -9.93 3.14 6.47
N GLU A 73 -10.52 4.32 6.69
CA GLU A 73 -11.90 4.61 6.33
C GLU A 73 -11.89 5.72 5.28
N ILE A 74 -12.39 5.44 4.07
CA ILE A 74 -12.51 6.44 3.00
C ILE A 74 -13.96 6.89 2.92
N LYS A 75 -14.20 8.15 3.25
CA LYS A 75 -15.51 8.80 3.10
C LYS A 75 -15.50 9.65 1.84
N ILE A 76 -16.44 9.36 0.93
CA ILE A 76 -16.66 10.13 -0.30
C ILE A 76 -18.03 10.78 -0.17
N GLU A 77 -18.11 12.11 -0.29
CA GLU A 77 -19.39 12.81 -0.29
C GLU A 77 -20.14 12.62 -1.62
N GLN A 78 -21.48 12.64 -1.56
CA GLN A 78 -22.37 12.07 -2.57
C GLN A 78 -22.23 12.65 -3.99
N GLU A 79 -21.77 13.89 -4.16
CA GLU A 79 -21.59 14.50 -5.50
C GLU A 79 -20.39 13.94 -6.30
N ILE A 80 -19.45 13.23 -5.65
CA ILE A 80 -18.25 12.69 -6.29
C ILE A 80 -18.40 11.20 -6.64
N SER A 81 -19.34 10.49 -6.01
CA SER A 81 -19.54 9.04 -6.18
C SER A 81 -19.84 8.63 -7.63
N GLU A 82 -20.65 9.41 -8.35
CA GLU A 82 -21.03 9.09 -9.75
C GLU A 82 -19.83 9.14 -10.69
N ARG A 83 -18.89 10.07 -10.46
CA ARG A 83 -17.68 10.23 -11.30
C ARG A 83 -16.63 9.17 -11.00
N VAL A 84 -16.48 8.76 -9.75
CA VAL A 84 -15.51 7.73 -9.35
C VAL A 84 -15.96 6.35 -9.82
N MET A 85 -17.25 6.01 -9.69
CA MET A 85 -17.81 4.73 -10.16
C MET A 85 -17.79 4.60 -11.68
N SER A 86 -18.02 5.69 -12.43
CA SER A 86 -17.91 5.66 -13.90
C SER A 86 -16.45 5.51 -14.39
N SER A 87 -15.44 5.83 -13.57
CA SER A 87 -14.02 5.75 -13.93
C SER A 87 -13.37 4.43 -13.52
N CYS A 88 -13.88 3.76 -12.49
CA CYS A 88 -13.47 2.42 -12.11
C CYS A 88 -14.21 1.40 -12.99
N GLY A 89 -13.75 1.22 -14.22
CA GLY A 89 -14.36 0.33 -15.21
C GLY A 89 -14.70 -1.04 -14.63
N ALA A 90 -15.99 -1.27 -14.40
CA ALA A 90 -16.56 -2.57 -14.17
C ALA A 90 -16.31 -3.41 -15.43
N LYS A 91 -15.33 -4.32 -15.37
CA LYS A 91 -15.32 -5.43 -16.31
C LYS A 91 -16.45 -6.36 -15.91
N ASN A 92 -17.42 -6.49 -16.81
CA ASN A 92 -18.50 -7.47 -16.81
C ASN A 92 -18.06 -8.80 -16.17
N ILE A 93 -18.80 -9.23 -15.16
CA ILE A 93 -19.00 -10.66 -14.92
C ILE A 93 -20.47 -10.88 -15.24
N ALA A 94 -20.72 -11.31 -16.46
CA ALA A 94 -21.99 -11.89 -16.86
C ALA A 94 -22.14 -13.24 -16.16
N ALA A 95 -23.30 -13.45 -15.53
CA ALA A 95 -23.97 -14.73 -15.40
C ALA A 95 -25.47 -14.44 -15.23
#